data_AF-A0A162S044-F1
#
_entry.id   AF-A0A162S044-F1
#
_cell.length_a   1.000
_cell.length_b   1.000
_cell.length_c   1.000
_cell.angle_alpha   90.00
_cell.angle_beta   90.00
_cell.angle_gamma   90.00
#
_symmetry.space_group_name_H-M   'P 1'
#
loop_
_entity.id
_entity.type
_entity.pdbx_description
1 polymer ?
#
loop_
_entity_poly.entity_id
_entity_poly.type
_entity_poly.pdbx_seq_one_letter_code
_entity_poly.pdbx_strand_id
1 'polypeptide(L)'
;MLKKVVTSICITLAVGVMYMPISVRAQTLPKATAYAMQQSESFVYNKQKFDTISYDNAPKALTKEIDLYKDNKGFLYYIDKNSSDLYVAVMAGEKPTGGYEIKVNSVEDVEGRANILLEETIPDNDAILPQMVTYPYAIIKAQLPAFRISVKNSSGEVYNYLGSNGSDSDIVGASWTSGILKNIYTENNSKNNFVFIEIQDTFGKYQLFYASNTDEWKHKINNLKLDSTLSLQYVLGTPEKYNEKSAFPLSQINLPVDKNLFTDKNFKELESYSDVSQDKKWTLTFKQEIKKENVNSSKIYVVDGDGTIIPTALSLSEDKKCVQVIPYKPYKLGKKYYLFVIKNLNGTNSSFKGYRMNFQITDSVPIK
;
A
#
# COMPACT_ATOMS: atom_id res chain seq x y z
N MET A 1 54.71 -3.73 4.71
CA MET A 1 53.77 -4.59 5.46
C MET A 1 52.67 -3.72 6.06
N LEU A 2 51.49 -3.65 5.44
CA LEU A 2 50.29 -3.12 6.10
C LEU A 2 49.11 -4.03 5.77
N LYS A 3 48.51 -4.58 6.83
CA LYS A 3 47.47 -5.61 6.82
C LYS A 3 46.17 -5.07 6.21
N LYS A 4 45.62 -5.79 5.24
CA LYS A 4 44.22 -5.63 4.79
C LYS A 4 43.31 -6.18 5.89
N VAL A 5 42.47 -5.33 6.46
CA VAL A 5 41.35 -5.73 7.33
C VAL A 5 40.14 -5.92 6.43
N VAL A 6 39.74 -7.17 6.22
CA VAL A 6 38.48 -7.55 5.58
C VAL A 6 37.42 -7.59 6.68
N THR A 7 36.50 -6.62 6.68
CA THR A 7 35.34 -6.60 7.57
C THR A 7 34.24 -7.49 7.00
N SER A 8 34.14 -8.70 7.56
CA SER A 8 33.04 -9.62 7.35
C SER A 8 31.77 -9.07 8.01
N ILE A 9 30.65 -9.03 7.27
CA ILE A 9 29.32 -8.75 7.80
C ILE A 9 28.70 -10.10 8.14
N CYS A 10 28.48 -10.38 9.44
CA CYS A 10 27.78 -11.58 9.89
C CYS A 10 26.26 -11.34 9.87
N ILE A 11 25.53 -12.14 9.11
CA ILE A 11 24.07 -12.29 9.19
C ILE A 11 23.82 -13.53 10.05
N THR A 12 23.15 -13.36 11.20
CA THR A 12 22.78 -14.48 12.07
C THR A 12 21.36 -14.94 11.73
N LEU A 13 21.23 -16.18 11.28
CA LEU A 13 19.97 -16.92 11.17
C LEU A 13 19.74 -17.66 12.49
N ALA A 14 18.64 -17.37 13.18
CA ALA A 14 18.18 -18.16 14.31
C ALA A 14 17.13 -19.16 13.83
N VAL A 15 17.44 -20.46 13.90
CA VAL A 15 16.49 -21.57 13.68
C VAL A 15 16.41 -22.36 14.99
N GLY A 16 15.28 -22.28 15.67
CA GLY A 16 14.98 -23.13 16.83
C GLY A 16 14.27 -24.40 16.39
N VAL A 17 14.87 -25.57 16.68
CA VAL A 17 14.25 -26.89 16.47
C VAL A 17 13.90 -27.46 17.84
N MET A 18 12.62 -27.76 18.09
CA MET A 18 12.21 -28.63 19.20
C MET A 18 11.86 -30.02 18.65
N TYR A 19 12.46 -31.03 19.26
CA TYR A 19 12.17 -32.45 19.10
C TYR A 19 10.77 -32.79 19.61
N MET A 20 10.02 -33.64 18.89
CA MET A 20 8.91 -34.44 19.43
C MET A 20 9.25 -35.94 19.35
N PRO A 21 8.82 -36.77 20.31
CA PRO A 21 8.82 -38.22 20.15
C PRO A 21 7.50 -38.77 19.58
N ILE A 22 7.63 -39.92 18.91
CA ILE A 22 6.66 -40.66 18.12
C ILE A 22 5.94 -41.73 18.96
N SER A 23 4.65 -41.98 18.71
CA SER A 23 3.99 -43.32 18.78
C SER A 23 2.62 -43.27 18.06
N VAL A 24 2.43 -43.88 16.87
CA VAL A 24 1.99 -45.28 16.55
C VAL A 24 0.56 -45.56 17.09
N ARG A 25 -0.48 -46.04 16.35
CA ARG A 25 -0.62 -47.01 15.24
C ARG A 25 -1.97 -46.84 14.51
N ALA A 26 -2.00 -47.22 13.23
CA ALA A 26 -3.13 -47.18 12.30
C ALA A 26 -4.12 -48.37 12.40
N GLN A 27 -5.34 -48.20 11.86
CA GLN A 27 -6.16 -49.24 11.19
C GLN A 27 -7.23 -48.62 10.22
N THR A 28 -6.94 -48.77 8.92
CA THR A 28 -7.72 -48.84 7.64
C THR A 28 -9.27 -48.79 7.62
N LEU A 29 -10.03 -48.15 6.70
CA LEU A 29 -10.19 -48.33 5.22
C LEU A 29 -11.23 -47.28 4.62
N PRO A 30 -11.56 -47.14 3.30
CA PRO A 30 -11.12 -46.06 2.39
C PRO A 30 -12.20 -45.10 1.77
N LYS A 31 -11.68 -43.95 1.27
CA LYS A 31 -12.07 -43.11 0.11
C LYS A 31 -13.52 -42.62 -0.10
N ALA A 32 -13.70 -41.31 0.13
CA ALA A 32 -14.04 -40.25 -0.83
C ALA A 32 -14.99 -39.21 -0.20
N THR A 33 -14.76 -37.93 -0.51
CA THR A 33 -15.58 -36.75 -0.14
C THR A 33 -15.58 -36.33 1.34
N ALA A 34 -14.48 -35.71 1.78
CA ALA A 34 -14.46 -34.63 2.79
C ALA A 34 -13.03 -34.07 2.97
N TYR A 35 -12.56 -33.26 2.02
CA TYR A 35 -11.44 -32.34 2.26
C TYR A 35 -11.92 -30.93 1.98
N ALA A 36 -12.77 -30.45 2.88
CA ALA A 36 -12.98 -29.03 3.09
C ALA A 36 -12.69 -28.76 4.56
N MET A 37 -11.86 -27.72 4.79
CA MET A 37 -11.66 -27.03 6.07
C MET A 37 -10.77 -27.73 7.10
N GLN A 38 -9.49 -27.33 7.12
CA GLN A 38 -8.87 -26.63 8.26
C GLN A 38 -7.37 -26.46 7.99
N GLN A 39 -7.02 -25.39 7.28
CA GLN A 39 -5.77 -24.68 7.53
C GLN A 39 -6.19 -23.32 8.04
N SER A 40 -6.26 -23.17 9.36
CA SER A 40 -6.21 -21.84 9.96
C SER A 40 -4.77 -21.35 9.80
N GLU A 41 -4.50 -20.69 8.68
CA GLU A 41 -3.31 -19.87 8.56
C GLU A 41 -3.37 -18.83 9.67
N SER A 42 -2.41 -18.88 10.58
CA SER A 42 -2.23 -17.87 11.61
C SER A 42 -1.88 -16.54 10.92
N PHE A 43 -2.88 -15.68 10.71
CA PHE A 43 -2.63 -14.30 10.30
C PHE A 43 -1.78 -13.63 11.38
N VAL A 44 -0.58 -13.17 11.02
CA VAL A 44 0.24 -12.32 11.89
C VAL A 44 -0.43 -10.95 11.91
N TYR A 45 -1.23 -10.67 12.94
CA TYR A 45 -1.81 -9.36 13.17
C TYR A 45 -0.72 -8.38 13.61
N ASN A 46 -0.20 -7.58 12.68
CA ASN A 46 0.67 -6.46 13.04
C ASN A 46 -0.22 -5.28 13.45
N LYS A 47 -0.48 -5.14 14.75
CA LYS A 47 -1.08 -3.92 15.30
C LYS A 47 -0.15 -2.74 15.03
N GLN A 48 -0.69 -1.71 14.41
CA GLN A 48 0.04 -0.52 14.02
C GLN A 48 -0.24 0.59 15.01
N LYS A 49 0.78 1.41 15.27
CA LYS A 49 0.59 2.62 16.07
C LYS A 49 -0.21 3.64 15.27
N PHE A 50 -1.14 4.29 15.96
CA PHE A 50 -1.91 5.40 15.45
C PHE A 50 -2.09 6.42 16.56
N ASP A 51 -2.23 7.68 16.17
CA ASP A 51 -2.54 8.79 17.06
C ASP A 51 -3.98 9.21 16.83
N THR A 52 -4.76 9.38 17.89
CA THR A 52 -6.03 10.11 17.80
C THR A 52 -5.73 11.59 17.72
N ILE A 53 -6.31 12.29 16.74
CA ILE A 53 -6.08 13.72 16.53
C ILE A 53 -7.39 14.49 16.66
N SER A 54 -7.30 15.75 17.10
CA SER A 54 -8.45 16.65 17.12
C SER A 54 -8.73 17.23 15.74
N TYR A 55 -9.95 17.72 15.55
CA TYR A 55 -10.40 18.39 14.33
C TYR A 55 -9.46 19.53 13.91
N ASP A 56 -9.06 20.39 14.85
CA ASP A 56 -8.20 21.56 14.56
C ASP A 56 -6.79 21.18 14.07
N ASN A 57 -6.34 19.98 14.40
CA ASN A 57 -5.03 19.46 14.01
C ASN A 57 -5.08 18.57 12.76
N ALA A 58 -6.28 18.29 12.23
CA ALA A 58 -6.45 17.49 11.03
C ALA A 58 -6.22 18.31 9.75
N PRO A 59 -5.85 17.68 8.62
CA PRO A 59 -5.70 18.35 7.35
C PRO A 59 -6.98 19.07 6.92
N LYS A 60 -6.87 20.33 6.48
CA LYS A 60 -8.03 21.17 6.08
C LYS A 60 -8.91 20.55 5.00
N ALA A 61 -8.33 19.74 4.12
CA ALA A 61 -9.09 19.02 3.11
C ALA A 61 -10.03 17.98 3.74
N LEU A 62 -9.52 17.21 4.72
CA LEU A 62 -10.30 16.23 5.45
C LEU A 62 -11.39 16.89 6.30
N THR A 63 -11.07 17.96 7.04
CA THR A 63 -12.04 18.64 7.91
C THR A 63 -13.20 19.23 7.12
N LYS A 64 -12.93 19.76 5.92
CA LYS A 64 -13.98 20.24 5.01
C LYS A 64 -14.93 19.13 4.57
N GLU A 65 -14.41 17.94 4.30
CA GLU A 65 -15.25 16.78 3.96
C GLU A 65 -16.03 16.26 5.18
N ILE A 66 -15.42 16.27 6.37
CA ILE A 66 -16.14 15.95 7.62
C ILE A 66 -17.36 16.86 7.77
N ASP A 67 -17.19 18.18 7.63
CA ASP A 67 -18.31 19.11 7.77
C ASP A 67 -19.43 18.86 6.75
N LEU A 68 -19.07 18.40 5.55
CA LEU A 68 -20.01 18.09 4.48
C LEU A 68 -20.77 16.77 4.71
N TYR A 69 -20.13 15.79 5.37
CA TYR A 69 -20.63 14.42 5.46
C TYR A 69 -20.95 13.93 6.87
N LYS A 70 -20.71 14.72 7.92
CA LYS A 70 -20.91 14.33 9.34
C LYS A 70 -22.30 13.80 9.68
N ASP A 71 -23.31 14.15 8.88
CA ASP A 71 -24.68 13.67 9.05
C ASP A 71 -24.84 12.18 8.64
N ASN A 72 -23.87 11.63 7.90
CA ASN A 72 -23.87 10.27 7.37
C ASN A 72 -22.94 9.35 8.18
N LYS A 73 -23.37 8.10 8.39
CA LYS A 73 -22.52 7.04 8.96
C LYS A 73 -21.53 6.56 7.90
N GLY A 74 -20.25 6.52 8.23
CA GLY A 74 -19.20 6.07 7.31
C GLY A 74 -17.82 6.61 7.66
N PHE A 75 -16.90 6.59 6.70
CA PHE A 75 -15.55 7.10 6.88
C PHE A 75 -15.07 7.97 5.72
N LEU A 76 -14.08 8.81 6.01
CA LEU A 76 -13.35 9.65 5.07
C LEU A 76 -11.85 9.44 5.30
N TYR A 77 -11.02 9.69 4.28
CA TYR A 77 -9.58 9.62 4.46
C TYR A 77 -8.85 10.71 3.68
N TYR A 78 -7.65 11.03 4.14
CA TYR A 78 -6.73 11.93 3.48
C TYR A 78 -5.31 11.40 3.59
N ILE A 79 -4.56 11.42 2.50
CA ILE A 79 -3.15 11.03 2.48
C ILE A 79 -2.33 12.30 2.27
N ASP A 80 -1.47 12.61 3.24
CA ASP A 80 -0.50 13.69 3.09
C ASP A 80 0.61 13.24 2.14
N LYS A 81 0.68 13.85 0.95
CA LYS A 81 1.66 13.52 -0.09
C LYS A 81 3.11 13.75 0.33
N ASN A 82 3.36 14.63 1.30
CA ASN A 82 4.71 15.00 1.73
C ASN A 82 5.21 14.06 2.83
N SER A 83 4.34 13.73 3.77
CA SER A 83 4.69 12.89 4.91
C SER A 83 4.31 11.42 4.71
N SER A 84 3.47 11.08 3.73
CA SER A 84 2.81 9.76 3.62
C SER A 84 2.01 9.38 4.88
N ASP A 85 1.58 10.36 5.68
CA ASP A 85 0.68 10.13 6.80
C ASP A 85 -0.74 9.89 6.27
N LEU A 86 -1.37 8.80 6.73
CA LEU A 86 -2.77 8.51 6.50
C LEU A 86 -3.62 9.10 7.62
N TYR A 87 -4.60 9.90 7.26
CA TYR A 87 -5.61 10.43 8.15
C TYR A 87 -6.95 9.78 7.81
N VAL A 88 -7.67 9.27 8.82
CA VAL A 88 -9.00 8.68 8.63
C VAL A 88 -9.95 9.29 9.65
N ALA A 89 -11.09 9.79 9.16
CA ALA A 89 -12.20 10.21 10.00
C ALA A 89 -13.32 9.17 9.90
N VAL A 90 -13.84 8.72 11.04
CA VAL A 90 -14.96 7.78 11.09
C VAL A 90 -16.11 8.43 11.82
N MET A 91 -17.29 8.44 11.20
CA MET A 91 -18.45 9.23 11.58
C MET A 91 -19.64 8.32 11.88
N ALA A 92 -20.37 8.60 12.96
CA ALA A 92 -21.54 7.83 13.39
C ALA A 92 -22.83 8.22 12.64
N GLY A 93 -22.75 9.30 11.85
CA GLY A 93 -23.91 10.01 11.34
C GLY A 93 -24.61 10.84 12.42
N GLU A 94 -25.73 11.44 12.03
CA GLU A 94 -26.58 12.20 12.93
C GLU A 94 -27.12 11.32 14.09
N LYS A 95 -27.02 11.85 15.32
CA LYS A 95 -27.59 11.22 16.53
C LYS A 95 -28.55 12.19 17.23
N PRO A 96 -29.68 11.69 17.74
CA PRO A 96 -30.75 12.55 18.27
C PRO A 96 -30.40 13.22 19.61
N THR A 97 -29.45 12.67 20.36
CA THR A 97 -29.05 13.15 21.69
C THR A 97 -27.54 13.15 21.83
N GLY A 98 -27.04 13.79 22.89
CA GLY A 98 -25.68 13.54 23.38
C GLY A 98 -25.52 12.11 23.93
N GLY A 99 -24.28 11.71 24.22
CA GLY A 99 -23.95 10.40 24.82
C GLY A 99 -23.49 9.32 23.85
N TYR A 100 -23.57 9.57 22.54
CA TYR A 100 -22.98 8.69 21.53
C TYR A 100 -21.51 9.04 21.30
N GLU A 101 -20.65 8.02 21.16
CA GLU A 101 -19.22 8.20 20.91
C GLU A 101 -18.71 7.18 19.89
N ILE A 102 -17.69 7.56 19.12
CA ILE A 102 -16.88 6.64 18.32
C ILE A 102 -15.48 6.62 18.89
N LYS A 103 -14.95 5.42 19.11
CA LYS A 103 -13.56 5.21 19.51
C LYS A 103 -12.89 4.22 18.57
N VAL A 104 -11.70 4.57 18.08
CA VAL A 104 -10.86 3.63 17.33
C VAL A 104 -10.04 2.81 18.33
N ASN A 105 -10.19 1.49 18.27
CA ASN A 105 -9.55 0.55 19.19
C ASN A 105 -8.23 0.00 18.65
N SER A 106 -8.18 -0.33 17.36
CA SER A 106 -6.94 -0.76 16.72
C SER A 106 -6.88 -0.39 15.25
N VAL A 107 -5.65 -0.28 14.75
CA VAL A 107 -5.36 -0.29 13.32
C VAL A 107 -4.42 -1.45 13.05
N GLU A 108 -4.79 -2.34 12.14
CA GLU A 108 -4.06 -3.58 11.87
C GLU A 108 -3.67 -3.64 10.40
N ASP A 109 -2.38 -3.85 10.12
CA ASP A 109 -1.91 -4.10 8.77
C ASP A 109 -1.95 -5.60 8.47
N VAL A 110 -2.91 -5.99 7.63
CA VAL A 110 -3.05 -7.36 7.12
C VAL A 110 -2.95 -7.28 5.59
N GLU A 111 -1.88 -7.85 5.02
CA GLU A 111 -1.68 -7.91 3.57
C GLU A 111 -1.78 -6.54 2.85
N GLY A 112 -1.31 -5.46 3.47
CA GLY A 112 -1.36 -4.11 2.90
C GLY A 112 -2.73 -3.43 3.03
N ARG A 113 -3.62 -3.97 3.87
CA ARG A 113 -4.90 -3.36 4.28
C ARG A 113 -4.77 -2.84 5.71
N ALA A 114 -5.03 -1.55 5.90
CA ALA A 114 -5.34 -0.97 7.20
C ALA A 114 -6.77 -1.38 7.59
N ASN A 115 -6.87 -2.32 8.53
CA ASN A 115 -8.13 -2.66 9.17
C ASN A 115 -8.26 -1.80 10.43
N ILE A 116 -9.21 -0.88 10.42
CA ILE A 116 -9.53 0.00 11.52
C ILE A 116 -10.70 -0.64 12.26
N LEU A 117 -10.45 -1.07 13.49
CA LEU A 117 -11.47 -1.61 14.37
C LEU A 117 -11.92 -0.53 15.33
N LEU A 118 -13.23 -0.30 15.40
CA LEU A 118 -13.83 0.73 16.25
C LEU A 118 -14.87 0.16 17.22
N GLU A 119 -15.19 0.98 18.20
CA GLU A 119 -16.24 0.77 19.18
C GLU A 119 -17.17 1.98 19.15
N GLU A 120 -18.48 1.68 19.13
CA GLU A 120 -19.54 2.67 19.22
C GLU A 120 -20.09 2.63 20.65
N THR A 121 -20.08 3.77 21.34
CA THR A 121 -20.80 3.92 22.60
C THR A 121 -22.23 4.33 22.27
N ILE A 122 -23.19 3.48 22.63
CA ILE A 122 -24.61 3.78 22.58
C ILE A 122 -25.04 4.09 24.02
N PRO A 123 -25.60 5.27 24.30
CA PRO A 123 -26.02 5.61 25.65
C PRO A 123 -27.21 4.74 26.09
N ASP A 124 -27.29 4.44 27.38
CA ASP A 124 -28.37 3.64 27.95
C ASP A 124 -29.73 4.32 27.71
N ASN A 125 -30.77 3.52 27.45
CA ASN A 125 -32.13 4.02 27.21
C ASN A 125 -32.69 4.81 28.40
N ASP A 126 -32.21 4.54 29.61
CA ASP A 126 -32.63 5.22 30.85
C ASP A 126 -31.73 6.41 31.21
N ALA A 127 -30.71 6.72 30.40
CA ALA A 127 -29.81 7.82 30.65
C ALA A 127 -30.50 9.17 30.39
N ILE A 128 -30.31 10.12 31.30
CA ILE A 128 -30.76 11.50 31.11
C ILE A 128 -29.72 12.20 30.22
N LEU A 129 -30.06 12.42 28.95
CA LEU A 129 -29.16 12.97 27.93
C LEU A 129 -29.57 14.36 27.47
N PRO A 130 -28.62 15.21 27.06
CA PRO A 130 -28.92 16.47 26.38
C PRO A 130 -29.72 16.22 25.09
N GLN A 131 -30.85 16.93 24.95
CA GLN A 131 -31.74 16.87 23.80
C GLN A 131 -31.23 17.80 22.69
N MET A 132 -30.09 17.45 22.10
CA MET A 132 -29.47 18.19 21.01
C MET A 132 -28.90 17.20 20.00
N VAL A 133 -29.15 17.47 18.72
CA VAL A 133 -28.57 16.69 17.61
C VAL A 133 -27.04 16.75 17.69
N THR A 134 -26.40 15.59 17.64
CA THR A 134 -24.93 15.47 17.68
C THR A 134 -24.40 14.69 16.49
N TYR A 135 -23.10 14.88 16.21
CA TYR A 135 -22.40 14.22 15.11
C TYR A 135 -21.09 13.60 15.63
N PRO A 136 -21.16 12.45 16.32
CA PRO A 136 -19.97 11.80 16.86
C PRO A 136 -19.03 11.33 15.75
N TYR A 137 -17.74 11.61 15.89
CA TYR A 137 -16.71 11.11 14.99
C TYR A 137 -15.38 10.95 15.73
N ALA A 138 -14.49 10.15 15.17
CA ALA A 138 -13.09 10.05 15.59
C ALA A 138 -12.18 10.30 14.38
N ILE A 139 -11.07 11.00 14.61
CA ILE A 139 -10.03 11.20 13.59
C ILE A 139 -8.75 10.53 14.10
N ILE A 140 -8.17 9.69 13.26
CA ILE A 140 -6.88 9.06 13.52
C ILE A 140 -5.86 9.47 12.48
N LYS A 141 -4.60 9.43 12.91
CA LYS A 141 -3.41 9.56 12.08
C LYS A 141 -2.59 8.29 12.24
N ALA A 142 -2.21 7.67 11.14
CA ALA A 142 -1.36 6.49 11.15
C ALA A 142 -0.28 6.57 10.08
N GLN A 143 0.89 6.02 10.39
CA GLN A 143 2.00 5.87 9.44
C GLN A 143 1.98 4.47 8.87
N LEU A 144 1.15 4.29 7.84
CA LEU A 144 0.94 2.99 7.25
C LEU A 144 1.36 2.99 5.79
N PRO A 145 1.96 1.89 5.30
CA PRO A 145 2.02 1.61 3.88
C PRO A 145 0.65 1.25 3.28
N ALA A 146 -0.46 1.57 3.96
CA ALA A 146 -1.76 0.97 3.69
C ALA A 146 -2.36 1.43 2.36
N PHE A 147 -2.71 0.44 1.55
CA PHE A 147 -3.29 0.60 0.21
C PHE A 147 -4.79 0.39 0.20
N ARG A 148 -5.32 -0.11 1.31
CA ARG A 148 -6.71 -0.48 1.50
C ARG A 148 -7.11 -0.06 2.90
N ILE A 149 -8.24 0.61 3.04
CA ILE A 149 -8.78 0.97 4.34
C ILE A 149 -10.08 0.18 4.49
N SER A 150 -10.19 -0.58 5.57
CA SER A 150 -11.42 -1.24 5.97
C SER A 150 -11.75 -0.74 7.35
N VAL A 151 -12.93 -0.17 7.53
CA VAL A 151 -13.40 0.29 8.84
C VAL A 151 -14.51 -0.63 9.29
N LYS A 152 -14.37 -1.24 10.47
CA LYS A 152 -15.37 -2.15 11.04
C LYS A 152 -15.59 -1.90 12.52
N ASN A 153 -16.82 -2.04 13.01
CA ASN A 153 -17.07 -2.06 14.45
C ASN A 153 -16.85 -3.45 15.07
N SER A 154 -16.96 -3.54 16.39
CA SER A 154 -16.83 -4.77 17.18
C SER A 154 -17.82 -5.87 16.79
N SER A 155 -18.96 -5.53 16.20
CA SER A 155 -19.95 -6.49 15.68
C SER A 155 -19.61 -7.04 14.30
N GLY A 156 -18.60 -6.45 13.62
CA GLY A 156 -18.21 -6.79 12.26
C GLY A 156 -18.92 -5.98 11.17
N GLU A 157 -19.78 -5.02 11.53
CA GLU A 157 -20.41 -4.08 10.60
C GLU A 157 -19.34 -3.24 9.90
N VAL A 158 -19.45 -3.10 8.57
CA VAL A 158 -18.51 -2.35 7.75
C VAL A 158 -19.02 -0.92 7.54
N TYR A 159 -18.14 0.05 7.71
CA TYR A 159 -18.43 1.46 7.43
C TYR A 159 -18.05 1.78 5.99
N ASN A 160 -18.96 2.45 5.28
CA ASN A 160 -18.76 2.86 3.89
C ASN A 160 -17.96 4.16 3.79
N TYR A 161 -17.23 4.34 2.69
CA TYR A 161 -16.57 5.60 2.39
C TYR A 161 -17.58 6.66 1.94
N LEU A 162 -17.40 7.92 2.36
CA LEU A 162 -18.38 9.00 2.15
C LEU A 162 -17.91 10.16 1.24
N GLY A 163 -16.62 10.25 0.90
CA GLY A 163 -16.08 11.44 0.25
C GLY A 163 -16.49 11.56 -1.23
N SER A 164 -16.72 12.79 -1.70
CA SER A 164 -17.06 13.15 -3.09
C SER A 164 -15.86 13.10 -4.04
N ASN A 165 -15.17 11.97 -4.13
CA ASN A 165 -14.69 11.54 -5.44
C ASN A 165 -15.87 10.77 -6.03
N GLY A 166 -16.51 11.35 -7.05
CA GLY A 166 -17.87 11.02 -7.48
C GLY A 166 -18.13 9.52 -7.62
N SER A 167 -19.30 9.07 -7.15
CA SER A 167 -19.89 7.79 -7.57
C SER A 167 -19.00 6.54 -7.56
N ASP A 168 -18.14 6.36 -6.55
CA ASP A 168 -17.38 5.11 -6.38
C ASP A 168 -17.77 4.43 -5.07
N SER A 169 -18.78 3.56 -5.18
CA SER A 169 -19.10 2.52 -4.22
C SER A 169 -17.86 1.70 -3.87
N ASP A 170 -17.71 1.40 -2.59
CA ASP A 170 -16.76 0.45 -2.02
C ASP A 170 -15.30 0.70 -2.44
N ILE A 171 -14.59 1.61 -1.78
CA ILE A 171 -13.13 1.71 -1.90
C ILE A 171 -12.51 0.46 -1.24
N VAL A 172 -12.29 -0.58 -2.04
CA VAL A 172 -11.69 -1.86 -1.64
C VAL A 172 -10.27 -2.00 -2.22
N GLY A 173 -9.43 -0.98 -2.00
CA GLY A 173 -7.97 -1.12 -2.05
C GLY A 173 -7.23 -0.38 -3.16
N ALA A 174 -6.01 -0.80 -3.46
CA ALA A 174 -5.24 -0.36 -4.62
C ALA A 174 -4.61 -1.59 -5.30
N SER A 175 -4.39 -1.47 -6.59
CA SER A 175 -3.76 -2.48 -7.43
C SER A 175 -2.83 -1.77 -8.40
N TRP A 176 -2.12 -2.58 -9.18
CA TRP A 176 -1.30 -2.04 -10.24
C TRP A 176 -1.36 -2.93 -11.48
N THR A 177 -1.04 -2.34 -12.60
CA THR A 177 -0.98 -3.03 -13.90
C THR A 177 0.16 -2.44 -14.72
N SER A 178 0.58 -3.16 -15.75
CA SER A 178 1.52 -2.66 -16.73
C SER A 178 1.01 -2.97 -18.13
N GLY A 179 1.24 -2.06 -19.06
CA GLY A 179 0.77 -2.21 -20.42
C GLY A 179 1.35 -1.15 -21.34
N ILE A 180 0.93 -1.21 -22.60
CA ILE A 180 1.33 -0.28 -23.64
C ILE A 180 0.37 0.92 -23.60
N LEU A 181 0.90 2.13 -23.48
CA LEU A 181 0.12 3.36 -23.55
C LEU A 181 -0.50 3.51 -24.94
N LYS A 182 -1.83 3.60 -25.02
CA LYS A 182 -2.56 3.73 -26.29
C LYS A 182 -3.22 5.08 -26.47
N ASN A 183 -3.66 5.72 -25.39
CA ASN A 183 -4.30 7.03 -25.50
C ASN A 183 -4.15 7.85 -24.21
N ILE A 184 -4.11 9.18 -24.37
CA ILE A 184 -4.24 10.16 -23.30
C ILE A 184 -5.19 11.23 -23.80
N TYR A 185 -6.27 11.49 -23.06
CA TYR A 185 -7.23 12.54 -23.42
C TYR A 185 -7.80 13.19 -22.18
N THR A 186 -8.31 14.41 -22.34
CA THR A 186 -8.94 15.17 -21.26
C THR A 186 -10.41 15.34 -21.59
N GLU A 187 -11.27 15.17 -20.60
CA GLU A 187 -12.68 15.53 -20.71
C GLU A 187 -12.96 16.73 -19.80
N ASN A 188 -13.38 17.84 -20.41
CA ASN A 188 -13.73 19.07 -19.70
C ASN A 188 -15.24 19.27 -19.81
N ASN A 189 -15.98 18.83 -18.80
CA ASN A 189 -17.40 19.19 -18.66
C ASN A 189 -17.64 19.83 -17.29
N SER A 190 -18.77 20.50 -17.12
CA SER A 190 -19.08 21.29 -15.90
C SER A 190 -19.10 20.49 -14.60
N LYS A 191 -19.00 19.15 -14.66
CA LYS A 191 -18.96 18.24 -13.51
C LYS A 191 -17.63 17.51 -13.35
N ASN A 192 -16.89 17.27 -14.43
CA ASN A 192 -15.69 16.42 -14.47
C ASN A 192 -14.54 17.14 -15.18
N ASN A 193 -13.40 17.24 -14.48
CA ASN A 193 -12.15 17.78 -15.00
C ASN A 193 -11.03 16.74 -14.78
N PHE A 194 -11.00 15.73 -15.65
CA PHE A 194 -10.10 14.58 -15.54
C PHE A 194 -9.26 14.38 -16.80
N VAL A 195 -8.04 13.86 -16.59
CA VAL A 195 -7.20 13.26 -17.61
C VAL A 195 -7.42 11.76 -17.56
N PHE A 196 -7.62 11.17 -18.73
CA PHE A 196 -7.76 9.74 -18.92
C PHE A 196 -6.51 9.15 -19.57
N ILE A 197 -6.14 7.94 -19.15
CA ILE A 197 -5.04 7.16 -19.67
C ILE A 197 -5.56 5.78 -20.03
N GLU A 198 -5.45 5.43 -21.29
CA GLU A 198 -5.82 4.11 -21.79
C GLU A 198 -4.55 3.30 -22.08
N ILE A 199 -4.45 2.12 -21.45
CA ILE A 199 -3.39 1.17 -21.72
C ILE A 199 -3.95 -0.13 -22.27
N GLN A 200 -3.15 -0.83 -23.06
CA GLN A 200 -3.39 -2.19 -23.48
C GLN A 200 -2.51 -3.14 -22.66
N ASP A 201 -3.12 -4.07 -21.92
CA ASP A 201 -2.40 -5.06 -21.13
C ASP A 201 -1.72 -6.14 -22.00
N THR A 202 -1.00 -7.06 -21.36
CA THR A 202 -0.28 -8.14 -22.05
C THR A 202 -1.20 -9.16 -22.74
N PHE A 203 -2.51 -9.14 -22.45
CA PHE A 203 -3.52 -9.99 -23.08
C PHE A 203 -4.29 -9.24 -24.19
N GLY A 204 -3.87 -8.01 -24.53
CA GLY A 204 -4.51 -7.19 -25.53
C GLY A 204 -5.77 -6.47 -25.05
N LYS A 205 -6.11 -6.55 -23.75
CA LYS A 205 -7.29 -5.89 -23.19
C LYS A 205 -6.99 -4.43 -22.87
N TYR A 206 -7.94 -3.57 -23.21
CA TYR A 206 -7.86 -2.15 -22.91
C TYR A 206 -8.37 -1.89 -21.50
N GLN A 207 -7.62 -1.09 -20.76
CA GLN A 207 -7.98 -0.62 -19.42
C GLN A 207 -7.87 0.89 -19.39
N LEU A 208 -8.88 1.54 -18.79
CA LEU A 208 -8.97 2.98 -18.67
C LEU A 208 -8.69 3.39 -17.23
N PHE A 209 -7.91 4.46 -17.07
CA PHE A 209 -7.56 5.05 -15.79
C PHE A 209 -7.80 6.55 -15.85
N TYR A 210 -8.12 7.19 -14.73
CA TYR A 210 -8.37 8.63 -14.69
C TYR A 210 -7.69 9.32 -13.51
N ALA A 211 -7.29 10.56 -13.70
CA ALA A 211 -6.72 11.41 -12.66
C ALA A 211 -7.24 12.84 -12.79
N SER A 212 -7.34 13.57 -11.67
CA SER A 212 -7.74 14.98 -11.70
C SER A 212 -6.80 15.80 -12.59
N ASN A 213 -7.36 16.64 -13.46
CA ASN A 213 -6.63 17.49 -14.41
C ASN A 213 -6.01 18.72 -13.71
N THR A 214 -5.10 18.43 -12.79
CA THR A 214 -4.28 19.39 -12.04
C THR A 214 -2.93 19.57 -12.72
N ASP A 215 -2.22 20.66 -12.43
CA ASP A 215 -0.88 20.90 -13.01
C ASP A 215 0.14 19.82 -12.62
N GLU A 216 -0.01 19.22 -11.43
CA GLU A 216 0.78 18.05 -11.01
C GLU A 216 0.62 16.88 -12.00
N TRP A 217 -0.63 16.53 -12.33
CA TRP A 217 -0.90 15.43 -13.25
C TRP A 217 -0.52 15.76 -14.69
N LYS A 218 -0.74 17.01 -15.13
CA LYS A 218 -0.24 17.48 -16.45
C LYS A 218 1.27 17.32 -16.57
N HIS A 219 2.02 17.64 -15.52
CA HIS A 219 3.48 17.42 -15.51
C HIS A 219 3.86 15.94 -15.51
N LYS A 220 3.09 15.06 -14.85
CA LYS A 220 3.39 13.61 -14.85
C LYS A 220 3.14 12.96 -16.22
N ILE A 221 2.18 13.47 -16.99
CA ILE A 221 1.78 12.89 -18.28
C ILE A 221 2.47 13.52 -19.49
N ASN A 222 3.02 14.74 -19.37
CA ASN A 222 3.53 15.51 -20.52
C ASN A 222 4.63 14.80 -21.34
N ASN A 223 5.42 13.94 -20.69
CA ASN A 223 6.55 13.25 -21.28
C ASN A 223 6.23 11.81 -21.69
N LEU A 224 4.98 11.37 -21.52
CA LEU A 224 4.55 10.03 -21.91
C LEU A 224 4.45 9.95 -23.44
N LYS A 225 5.01 8.88 -24.00
CA LYS A 225 4.95 8.62 -25.44
C LYS A 225 3.94 7.51 -25.71
N LEU A 226 3.08 7.69 -26.71
CA LEU A 226 2.24 6.61 -27.20
C LEU A 226 3.10 5.40 -27.58
N ASP A 227 2.53 4.22 -27.39
CA ASP A 227 3.16 2.91 -27.57
C ASP A 227 4.35 2.61 -26.64
N SER A 228 4.61 3.44 -25.64
CA SER A 228 5.55 3.10 -24.56
C SER A 228 4.92 2.17 -23.52
N THR A 229 5.74 1.30 -22.91
CA THR A 229 5.31 0.51 -21.76
C THR A 229 5.22 1.42 -20.53
N LEU A 230 4.17 1.27 -19.74
CA LEU A 230 3.97 1.95 -18.46
C LEU A 230 3.64 0.96 -17.36
N SER A 231 3.95 1.33 -16.12
CA SER A 231 3.41 0.70 -14.93
C SER A 231 2.54 1.69 -14.17
N LEU A 232 1.28 1.33 -13.96
CA LEU A 232 0.24 2.16 -13.38
C LEU A 232 -0.19 1.59 -12.05
N GLN A 233 -0.24 2.43 -11.01
CA GLN A 233 -0.94 2.13 -9.77
C GLN A 233 -2.28 2.85 -9.77
N TYR A 234 -3.33 2.15 -9.36
CA TYR A 234 -4.69 2.65 -9.33
C TYR A 234 -5.43 2.19 -8.07
N VAL A 235 -6.47 2.93 -7.71
CA VAL A 235 -7.36 2.62 -6.60
C VAL A 235 -8.40 1.60 -7.08
N LEU A 236 -8.64 0.58 -6.27
CA LEU A 236 -9.68 -0.41 -6.43
C LEU A 236 -10.95 0.09 -5.75
N GLY A 237 -12.04 0.06 -6.50
CA GLY A 237 -13.39 0.24 -6.02
C GLY A 237 -14.35 -0.08 -7.15
N THR A 238 -15.60 0.36 -7.04
CA THR A 238 -16.44 0.43 -8.23
C THR A 238 -15.75 1.36 -9.22
N PRO A 239 -15.49 0.95 -10.47
CA PRO A 239 -14.93 1.86 -11.45
C PRO A 239 -16.02 2.79 -11.98
N GLU A 240 -15.75 4.09 -11.98
CA GLU A 240 -16.61 5.09 -12.61
C GLU A 240 -16.80 4.80 -14.11
N LYS A 241 -18.02 4.99 -14.60
CA LYS A 241 -18.32 4.85 -16.03
C LYS A 241 -18.13 6.19 -16.76
N TYR A 242 -17.20 6.19 -17.71
CA TYR A 242 -16.93 7.31 -18.61
C TYR A 242 -17.08 6.87 -20.06
N ASN A 243 -18.05 7.42 -20.79
CA ASN A 243 -18.35 7.04 -22.18
C ASN A 243 -18.46 5.51 -22.35
N GLU A 244 -19.25 4.88 -21.47
CA GLU A 244 -19.47 3.42 -21.39
C GLU A 244 -18.24 2.58 -21.00
N LYS A 245 -17.06 3.20 -20.83
CA LYS A 245 -15.85 2.53 -20.35
C LYS A 245 -15.76 2.64 -18.82
N SER A 246 -15.46 1.52 -18.17
CA SER A 246 -15.09 1.50 -16.75
C SER A 246 -13.66 2.05 -16.58
N ALA A 247 -13.51 3.12 -15.81
CA ALA A 247 -12.23 3.73 -15.52
C ALA A 247 -11.88 3.61 -14.03
N PHE A 248 -10.61 3.34 -13.72
CA PHE A 248 -10.13 3.29 -12.35
C PHE A 248 -9.38 4.57 -11.95
N PRO A 249 -9.54 5.07 -10.71
CA PRO A 249 -8.80 6.22 -10.24
C PRO A 249 -7.29 5.92 -10.20
N LEU A 250 -6.50 6.75 -10.87
CA LEU A 250 -5.06 6.59 -11.00
C LEU A 250 -4.32 7.29 -9.86
N SER A 251 -3.36 6.61 -9.26
CA SER A 251 -2.56 7.14 -8.14
C SER A 251 -1.08 7.33 -8.49
N GLN A 252 -0.51 6.49 -9.35
CA GLN A 252 0.89 6.58 -9.77
C GLN A 252 1.09 6.12 -11.22
N ILE A 253 2.00 6.80 -11.93
CA ILE A 253 2.50 6.40 -13.25
C ILE A 253 4.01 6.24 -13.14
N ASN A 254 4.53 5.14 -13.67
CA ASN A 254 5.95 4.87 -13.74
C ASN A 254 6.35 4.54 -15.17
N LEU A 255 7.35 5.27 -15.66
CA LEU A 255 8.06 4.92 -16.88
C LEU A 255 9.06 3.79 -16.60
N PRO A 256 9.33 2.91 -17.57
CA PRO A 256 10.36 1.91 -17.42
C PRO A 256 11.71 2.59 -17.28
N VAL A 257 12.57 1.98 -16.48
CA VAL A 257 13.94 2.44 -16.29
C VAL A 257 14.80 1.98 -17.48
N ASP A 258 15.86 2.74 -17.77
CA ASP A 258 16.86 2.31 -18.75
C ASP A 258 17.56 1.04 -18.26
N LYS A 259 17.57 -0.01 -19.10
CA LYS A 259 18.23 -1.30 -18.82
C LYS A 259 19.74 -1.14 -18.58
N ASN A 260 20.37 -0.06 -19.06
CA ASN A 260 21.76 0.27 -18.73
C ASN A 260 21.99 0.40 -17.21
N LEU A 261 20.95 0.74 -16.44
CA LEU A 261 21.03 0.78 -14.98
C LEU A 261 21.24 -0.60 -14.35
N PHE A 262 21.00 -1.71 -15.05
CA PHE A 262 21.27 -3.07 -14.55
C PHE A 262 22.74 -3.45 -14.55
N THR A 263 23.57 -2.70 -15.28
CA THR A 263 25.01 -2.93 -15.40
C THR A 263 25.85 -1.69 -15.07
N ASP A 264 25.22 -0.57 -14.72
CA ASP A 264 25.91 0.69 -14.39
C ASP A 264 26.85 0.49 -13.18
N LYS A 265 28.15 0.71 -13.42
CA LYS A 265 29.24 0.55 -12.44
C LYS A 265 29.20 1.59 -11.33
N ASN A 266 28.41 2.65 -11.50
CA ASN A 266 28.20 3.64 -10.45
C ASN A 266 27.18 3.17 -9.41
N PHE A 267 26.60 1.98 -9.52
CA PHE A 267 25.87 1.36 -8.41
C PHE A 267 26.80 0.44 -7.62
N LYS A 268 26.60 0.42 -6.30
CA LYS A 268 27.20 -0.60 -5.43
C LYS A 268 26.30 -1.82 -5.38
N GLU A 269 26.85 -2.98 -5.69
CA GLU A 269 26.12 -4.24 -5.55
C GLU A 269 25.93 -4.61 -4.08
N LEU A 270 24.71 -4.99 -3.75
CA LEU A 270 24.35 -5.76 -2.57
C LEU A 270 24.37 -7.25 -2.91
N GLU A 271 24.27 -8.09 -1.88
CA GLU A 271 24.13 -9.54 -2.03
C GLU A 271 22.96 -9.88 -2.95
N SER A 272 23.16 -10.84 -3.84
CA SER A 272 22.14 -11.29 -4.81
C SER A 272 21.52 -12.60 -4.36
N TYR A 273 20.25 -12.81 -4.70
CA TYR A 273 19.48 -13.96 -4.23
C TYR A 273 18.86 -14.73 -5.40
N SER A 274 19.08 -16.05 -5.49
CA SER A 274 18.54 -16.87 -6.60
C SER A 274 17.20 -17.53 -6.29
N ASP A 275 16.93 -17.77 -5.01
CA ASP A 275 15.79 -18.60 -4.57
C ASP A 275 14.84 -17.82 -3.68
N VAL A 276 14.12 -16.89 -4.30
CA VAL A 276 13.23 -15.96 -3.61
C VAL A 276 11.77 -16.30 -3.88
N SER A 277 10.95 -16.33 -2.82
CA SER A 277 9.51 -16.57 -2.93
C SER A 277 8.78 -15.44 -3.65
N GLN A 278 7.63 -15.75 -4.27
CA GLN A 278 6.83 -14.77 -5.01
C GLN A 278 6.29 -13.63 -4.12
N ASP A 279 6.05 -13.90 -2.84
CA ASP A 279 5.51 -12.96 -1.86
C ASP A 279 6.59 -12.23 -1.04
N LYS A 280 7.87 -12.37 -1.43
CA LYS A 280 9.01 -11.83 -0.68
C LYS A 280 8.83 -10.34 -0.36
N LYS A 281 8.97 -10.02 0.92
CA LYS A 281 9.13 -8.66 1.43
C LYS A 281 10.62 -8.44 1.73
N TRP A 282 11.13 -7.26 1.38
CA TRP A 282 12.51 -6.88 1.67
C TRP A 282 12.57 -5.96 2.87
N THR A 283 13.61 -6.10 3.69
CA THR A 283 13.93 -5.14 4.76
C THR A 283 15.31 -4.56 4.48
N LEU A 284 15.37 -3.24 4.30
CA LEU A 284 16.60 -2.50 4.08
C LEU A 284 17.03 -1.88 5.40
N THR A 285 18.16 -2.33 5.94
CA THR A 285 18.70 -1.81 7.21
C THR A 285 19.82 -0.81 6.94
N PHE A 286 19.72 0.34 7.60
CA PHE A 286 20.65 1.46 7.47
C PHE A 286 21.42 1.65 8.78
N LYS A 287 22.71 2.01 8.65
CA LYS A 287 23.57 2.29 9.80
C LYS A 287 23.18 3.58 10.54
N GLN A 288 22.48 4.47 9.85
CA GLN A 288 22.03 5.77 10.33
C GLN A 288 20.55 5.91 10.09
N GLU A 289 19.92 6.79 10.87
CA GLU A 289 18.51 7.15 10.67
C GLU A 289 18.30 7.77 9.29
N ILE A 290 17.17 7.40 8.67
CA ILE A 290 16.75 7.91 7.38
C ILE A 290 15.60 8.88 7.61
N LYS A 291 15.70 10.05 6.98
CA LYS A 291 14.60 11.02 7.00
C LYS A 291 13.42 10.48 6.19
N LYS A 292 12.20 10.63 6.71
CA LYS A 292 10.97 10.06 6.16
C LYS A 292 10.73 10.46 4.70
N GLU A 293 11.04 11.70 4.33
CA GLU A 293 10.91 12.23 2.97
C GLU A 293 11.82 11.53 1.93
N ASN A 294 12.85 10.79 2.39
CA ASN A 294 13.70 9.98 1.52
C ASN A 294 13.17 8.55 1.29
N VAL A 295 12.10 8.16 1.99
CA VAL A 295 11.47 6.84 1.85
C VAL A 295 10.30 6.97 0.89
N ASN A 296 10.59 6.91 -0.42
CA ASN A 296 9.58 7.02 -1.46
C ASN A 296 9.98 6.26 -2.73
N SER A 297 9.02 6.05 -3.63
CA SER A 297 9.18 5.25 -4.84
C SER A 297 10.14 5.82 -5.89
N SER A 298 10.56 7.09 -5.76
CA SER A 298 11.63 7.66 -6.61
C SER A 298 13.04 7.29 -6.13
N LYS A 299 13.18 6.90 -4.85
CA LYS A 299 14.48 6.58 -4.23
C LYS A 299 14.64 5.11 -3.90
N ILE A 300 13.55 4.40 -3.60
CA ILE A 300 13.55 2.97 -3.30
C ILE A 300 12.49 2.33 -4.18
N TYR A 301 12.92 1.48 -5.12
CA TYR A 301 12.00 0.85 -6.06
C TYR A 301 12.50 -0.50 -6.55
N VAL A 302 11.56 -1.31 -7.03
CA VAL A 302 11.82 -2.61 -7.63
C VAL A 302 11.50 -2.56 -9.12
N VAL A 303 12.29 -3.25 -9.92
CA VAL A 303 12.18 -3.31 -11.38
C VAL A 303 12.28 -4.76 -11.84
N ASP A 304 11.51 -5.16 -12.84
CA ASP A 304 11.73 -6.44 -13.51
C ASP A 304 12.89 -6.39 -14.53
N GLY A 305 13.22 -7.53 -15.14
CA GLY A 305 14.25 -7.63 -16.17
C GLY A 305 13.98 -6.84 -17.45
N ASP A 306 12.75 -6.33 -17.63
CA ASP A 306 12.38 -5.50 -18.78
C ASP A 306 12.48 -4.01 -18.51
N GLY A 307 12.85 -3.61 -17.30
CA GLY A 307 12.88 -2.20 -16.91
C GLY A 307 11.55 -1.71 -16.35
N THR A 308 10.52 -2.56 -16.28
CA THR A 308 9.22 -2.15 -15.74
C THR A 308 9.31 -2.01 -14.23
N ILE A 309 8.97 -0.82 -13.73
CA ILE A 309 8.88 -0.59 -12.29
C ILE A 309 7.73 -1.41 -11.72
N ILE A 310 8.03 -2.19 -10.68
CA ILE A 310 7.06 -2.94 -9.89
C ILE A 310 6.65 -2.05 -8.71
N PRO A 311 5.39 -1.58 -8.65
CA PRO A 311 4.92 -0.81 -7.52
C PRO A 311 5.09 -1.59 -6.22
N THR A 312 5.57 -0.89 -5.20
CA THR A 312 5.85 -1.42 -3.87
C THR A 312 5.43 -0.43 -2.79
N ALA A 313 5.02 -0.95 -1.64
CA ALA A 313 4.89 -0.20 -0.40
C ALA A 313 6.24 0.04 0.20
N LEU A 314 6.39 1.20 0.83
CA LEU A 314 7.53 1.51 1.67
C LEU A 314 7.02 1.84 3.07
N SER A 315 7.55 1.15 4.07
CA SER A 315 7.27 1.43 5.47
C SER A 315 8.56 1.66 6.22
N LEU A 316 8.68 2.81 6.90
CA LEU A 316 9.84 3.16 7.71
C LEU A 316 9.58 2.73 9.15
N SER A 317 10.54 2.01 9.75
CA SER A 317 10.49 1.63 11.16
C SER A 317 10.54 2.83 12.09
N GLU A 318 10.06 2.67 13.33
CA GLU A 318 10.06 3.73 14.34
C GLU A 318 11.45 4.27 14.67
N ASP A 319 12.46 3.39 14.66
CA ASP A 319 13.87 3.75 14.86
C ASP A 319 14.50 4.43 13.64
N LYS A 320 13.73 4.61 12.56
CA LYS A 320 14.10 5.21 11.28
C LYS A 320 15.29 4.55 10.59
N LYS A 321 15.66 3.32 10.96
CA LYS A 321 16.82 2.61 10.41
C LYS A 321 16.46 1.44 9.53
N CYS A 322 15.19 1.07 9.43
CA CYS A 322 14.74 -0.02 8.57
C CYS A 322 13.63 0.46 7.64
N VAL A 323 13.73 0.12 6.35
CA VAL A 323 12.64 0.31 5.38
C VAL A 323 12.17 -1.05 4.89
N GLN A 324 10.90 -1.36 5.10
CA GLN A 324 10.25 -2.50 4.46
C GLN A 324 9.81 -2.14 3.05
N VAL A 325 10.08 -3.02 2.09
CA VAL A 325 9.63 -2.93 0.69
C VAL A 325 8.70 -4.10 0.41
N ILE A 326 7.44 -3.79 0.14
CA ILE A 326 6.35 -4.78 0.05
C ILE A 326 5.72 -4.72 -1.34
N PRO A 327 5.78 -5.75 -2.18
CA PRO A 327 5.16 -5.71 -3.49
C PRO A 327 3.62 -5.73 -3.39
N TYR A 328 2.94 -4.93 -4.22
CA TYR A 328 1.46 -4.91 -4.24
C TYR A 328 0.84 -6.18 -4.85
N LYS A 329 1.62 -6.92 -5.67
CA LYS A 329 1.26 -8.23 -6.22
C LYS A 329 2.47 -9.16 -6.10
N PRO A 330 2.26 -10.48 -5.93
CA PRO A 330 3.36 -11.43 -5.95
C PRO A 330 4.21 -11.26 -7.22
N TYR A 331 5.53 -11.37 -7.06
CA TYR A 331 6.47 -11.41 -8.16
C TYR A 331 6.17 -12.60 -9.08
N LYS A 332 6.47 -12.45 -10.37
CA LYS A 332 6.24 -13.50 -11.36
C LYS A 332 7.30 -14.59 -11.23
N LEU A 333 6.86 -15.85 -11.16
CA LEU A 333 7.73 -17.02 -11.08
C LEU A 333 8.73 -17.06 -12.24
N GLY A 334 9.97 -17.46 -11.96
CA GLY A 334 11.05 -17.60 -12.94
C GLY A 334 11.62 -16.28 -13.46
N LYS A 335 11.14 -15.13 -12.96
CA LYS A 335 11.61 -13.81 -13.38
C LYS A 335 12.73 -13.29 -12.47
N LYS A 336 13.61 -12.50 -13.08
CA LYS A 336 14.65 -11.73 -12.39
C LYS A 336 14.19 -10.30 -12.17
N TYR A 337 14.53 -9.78 -11.00
CA TYR A 337 14.20 -8.45 -10.54
C TYR A 337 15.44 -7.74 -9.98
N TYR A 338 15.34 -6.42 -9.88
CA TYR A 338 16.33 -5.55 -9.31
C TYR A 338 15.68 -4.61 -8.30
N LEU A 339 16.29 -4.46 -7.13
CA LEU A 339 15.91 -3.47 -6.13
C LEU A 339 16.98 -2.37 -6.10
N PHE A 340 16.54 -1.12 -6.24
CA PHE A 340 17.38 0.05 -6.27
C PHE A 340 17.15 0.91 -5.03
N VAL A 341 18.25 1.43 -4.47
CA VAL A 341 18.26 2.45 -3.41
C VAL A 341 19.13 3.61 -3.88
N ILE A 342 18.49 4.70 -4.31
CA ILE A 342 19.15 5.88 -4.87
C ILE A 342 19.67 6.78 -3.73
N LYS A 343 20.90 7.26 -3.89
CA LYS A 343 21.52 8.22 -2.95
C LYS A 343 21.26 9.65 -3.43
N ASN A 344 20.83 10.57 -2.55
CA ASN A 344 20.76 11.99 -2.86
C ASN A 344 22.15 12.53 -3.23
N LEU A 345 22.30 13.04 -4.44
CA LEU A 345 23.49 13.74 -4.91
C LEU A 345 23.43 15.18 -4.44
N ASN A 346 24.03 15.48 -3.29
CA ASN A 346 24.44 16.85 -2.93
C ASN A 346 25.75 16.79 -2.13
N GLY A 347 26.85 17.12 -2.82
CA GLY A 347 28.10 17.64 -2.25
C GLY A 347 28.81 16.77 -1.21
N THR A 348 29.44 15.68 -1.63
CA THR A 348 30.70 15.15 -1.04
C THR A 348 31.16 13.91 -1.82
N ASN A 349 32.20 14.05 -2.65
CA ASN A 349 33.17 13.07 -3.18
C ASN A 349 32.83 11.55 -3.31
N SER A 350 31.57 11.13 -3.38
CA SER A 350 31.22 9.72 -3.63
C SER A 350 30.61 9.57 -5.03
N SER A 351 31.38 8.98 -5.95
CA SER A 351 31.04 8.80 -7.37
C SER A 351 29.89 7.82 -7.66
N PHE A 352 29.24 7.22 -6.65
CA PHE A 352 28.28 6.14 -6.86
C PHE A 352 26.82 6.62 -6.64
N LYS A 353 25.93 6.23 -7.56
CA LYS A 353 24.51 6.62 -7.68
C LYS A 353 23.61 6.02 -6.60
N GLY A 354 24.02 4.90 -6.01
CA GLY A 354 23.22 4.20 -5.01
C GLY A 354 23.63 2.75 -4.83
N TYR A 355 22.72 1.97 -4.26
CA TYR A 355 22.86 0.53 -4.10
C TYR A 355 21.90 -0.20 -5.03
N ARG A 356 22.33 -1.35 -5.53
CA ARG A 356 21.55 -2.24 -6.39
C ARG A 356 21.65 -3.65 -5.85
N MET A 357 20.53 -4.35 -5.84
CA MET A 357 20.43 -5.78 -5.56
C MET A 357 19.71 -6.43 -6.72
N ASN A 358 20.12 -7.64 -7.09
CA ASN A 358 19.32 -8.46 -8.01
C ASN A 358 18.84 -9.73 -7.31
N PHE A 359 17.64 -10.17 -7.67
CA PHE A 359 17.05 -11.38 -7.13
C PHE A 359 16.23 -12.13 -8.19
N GLN A 360 16.19 -13.45 -8.08
CA GLN A 360 15.42 -14.32 -8.96
C GLN A 360 14.35 -15.05 -8.17
N ILE A 361 13.16 -15.12 -8.76
CA ILE A 361 12.01 -15.80 -8.16
C ILE A 361 12.01 -17.25 -8.62
N THR A 362 12.07 -18.18 -7.69
CA THR A 362 11.96 -19.62 -7.93
C THR A 362 10.96 -20.23 -6.96
N ASP A 363 10.36 -21.36 -7.33
CA ASP A 363 9.48 -22.10 -6.45
C ASP A 363 10.32 -22.67 -5.31
N SER A 364 10.16 -22.10 -4.12
CA SER A 364 10.71 -22.67 -2.89
C SER A 364 9.65 -23.57 -2.29
N VAL A 365 9.57 -24.83 -2.75
CA VAL A 365 8.87 -25.86 -1.96
C VAL A 365 9.88 -26.37 -0.94
N PRO A 366 9.75 -26.06 0.36
CA PRO A 366 10.59 -26.72 1.36
C PRO A 366 10.28 -28.22 1.29
N ILE A 367 11.27 -29.01 0.90
CA ILE A 367 11.21 -30.46 1.04
C ILE A 367 11.17 -30.72 2.55
N LYS A 368 10.00 -31.16 3.03
CA LYS A 368 9.79 -31.58 4.42
C LYS A 368 10.51 -32.89 4.71
#